data_AF-A0A828RWL3-F1
#
_entry.id   AF-A0A828RWL3-F1
#
_cell.length_a   1.000
_cell.length_b   1.000
_cell.length_c   1.000
_cell.angle_alpha   90.00
_cell.angle_beta   90.00
_cell.angle_gamma   90.00
#
_symmetry.space_group_name_H-M   'P 1'
#
loop_
_entity.id
_entity.type
_entity.pdbx_description
1 polymer ?
#
loop_
_entity_poly.entity_id
_entity_poly.type
_entity_poly.pdbx_seq_one_letter_code
_entity_poly.pdbx_strand_id
1 'polypeptide(L)'
;MSLTLEVQISIVLMMSLFFILITLMNQIKERESLKQLIIVQSKIILGIGLFLMSLVFLNSYYYLISSVICYVLKISPVYMSSASFETVLIEKWFVIICTVLMAFVINVALAYYTRFKHLFIAPFEMIIFTTVMMTLLQQSSLSISSQIMMMAVVLGMVMSIAPSITSKLCKGELEGRTTLGLFHYLDNWLCIGAGNLFGKCHLSTEDFVENSNFKRILKKGFSGVTFFLIITTVLLTFIAYFQGYHEQTRLVILNQLIVEGIGLQVINVLILLMGIGCFYGFYRLIISVYPVYLSFFEKIIPTAYFATDWFYQLQHCRYVGLIGFISSYVAALVTLMYLSFYQVTEIVMPELVSIGLIGVLVSKMANQVNGVKGTLIASFMNGILLTVIPTLSLHFLKALQLEGSFRSLDTFFISQLLDRLFIF
;
A
#
# COMPACT_ATOMS: atom_id res chain seq x y z
N MET A 1 -8.34 -6.62 -2.26
CA MET A 1 -9.46 -5.79 -2.76
C MET A 1 -8.90 -4.41 -3.01
N SER A 2 -9.09 -3.83 -4.19
CA SER A 2 -8.90 -2.39 -4.37
C SER A 2 -10.02 -1.71 -3.56
N LEU A 3 -9.65 -0.93 -2.55
CA LEU A 3 -10.62 -0.30 -1.64
C LEU A 3 -11.33 0.84 -2.39
N THR A 4 -12.65 0.99 -2.24
CA THR A 4 -13.36 2.18 -2.73
C THR A 4 -12.84 3.44 -2.03
N LEU A 5 -13.05 4.59 -2.66
CA LEU A 5 -12.66 5.88 -2.10
C LEU A 5 -13.30 6.12 -0.72
N GLU A 6 -14.58 5.78 -0.55
CA GLU A 6 -15.33 5.94 0.70
C GLU A 6 -14.74 5.10 1.85
N VAL A 7 -14.37 3.85 1.58
CA VAL A 7 -13.65 2.99 2.53
C VAL A 7 -12.29 3.57 2.88
N GLN A 8 -11.52 3.99 1.88
CA GLN A 8 -10.19 4.57 2.12
C GLN A 8 -10.30 5.80 3.03
N ILE A 9 -11.27 6.68 2.79
CA ILE A 9 -11.55 7.85 3.62
C ILE A 9 -11.89 7.43 5.06
N SER A 10 -12.80 6.47 5.22
CA SER A 10 -13.23 5.98 6.54
C SER A 10 -12.07 5.41 7.36
N ILE A 11 -11.24 4.56 6.75
CA ILE A 11 -10.06 3.99 7.42
C ILE A 11 -9.07 5.10 7.81
N VAL A 12 -8.82 6.06 6.91
CA VAL A 12 -7.91 7.18 7.19
C VAL A 12 -8.39 8.03 8.37
N LEU A 13 -9.70 8.29 8.44
CA LEU A 13 -10.28 9.01 9.56
C LEU A 13 -10.14 8.22 10.86
N MET A 14 -10.45 6.93 10.86
CA MET A 14 -10.27 6.07 12.05
C MET A 14 -8.82 6.02 12.52
N MET A 15 -7.87 5.87 11.60
CA MET A 15 -6.44 5.90 11.92
C MET A 15 -5.96 7.25 12.42
N SER A 16 -6.47 8.34 11.83
CA SER A 16 -6.03 9.67 12.20
C SER A 16 -6.27 9.97 13.67
N LEU A 17 -7.39 9.47 14.21
CA LEU A 17 -7.70 9.55 15.63
C LEU A 17 -6.63 8.88 16.48
N PHE A 18 -6.14 7.70 16.08
CA PHE A 18 -5.06 7.02 16.77
C PHE A 18 -3.76 7.85 16.79
N PHE A 19 -3.38 8.42 15.65
CA PHE A 19 -2.17 9.23 15.53
C PHE A 19 -2.28 10.53 16.34
N ILE A 20 -3.44 11.21 16.28
CA ILE A 20 -3.76 12.41 17.05
C ILE A 20 -3.69 12.13 18.55
N LEU A 21 -4.37 11.07 19.02
CA LEU A 21 -4.42 10.73 20.45
C LEU A 21 -3.05 10.38 21.01
N ILE A 22 -2.27 9.55 20.32
CA ILE A 22 -0.95 9.13 20.80
C ILE A 22 0.02 10.30 20.85
N THR A 23 0.05 11.12 19.80
CA THR A 23 0.91 12.30 19.78
C THR A 23 0.49 13.29 20.86
N LEU A 24 -0.81 13.54 21.04
CA LEU A 24 -1.33 14.40 22.09
C LEU A 24 -0.97 13.89 23.49
N MET A 25 -1.17 12.59 23.76
CA MET A 25 -0.79 11.96 25.02
C MET A 25 0.70 12.10 25.31
N ASN A 26 1.54 11.90 24.29
CA ASN A 26 2.98 12.08 24.43
C ASN A 26 3.33 13.53 24.75
N GLN A 27 2.78 14.50 24.01
CA GLN A 27 3.05 15.92 24.24
C GLN A 27 2.61 16.40 25.63
N ILE A 28 1.45 15.92 26.12
CA ILE A 28 0.98 16.20 27.47
C ILE A 28 1.93 15.61 28.51
N LYS A 29 2.39 14.37 28.31
CA LYS A 29 3.35 13.70 29.20
C LYS A 29 4.70 14.42 29.26
N GLU A 30 5.17 14.91 28.11
CA GLU A 30 6.40 15.70 28.00
C GLU A 30 6.27 17.14 28.49
N ARG A 31 5.05 17.56 28.88
CA ARG A 31 4.74 18.94 29.28
C ARG A 31 5.17 19.96 28.23
N GLU A 32 4.99 19.63 26.96
CA GLU A 32 5.27 20.54 25.85
C GLU A 32 4.43 21.82 25.95
N SER A 33 4.95 22.92 25.42
CA SER A 33 4.21 24.19 25.40
C SER A 33 2.92 24.06 24.59
N LEU A 34 1.86 24.79 25.00
CA LEU A 34 0.58 24.84 24.26
C LEU A 34 0.79 25.22 22.78
N LYS A 35 1.80 26.05 22.49
CA LYS A 35 2.21 26.40 21.12
C LYS A 35 2.70 25.17 20.34
N GLN A 36 3.56 24.34 20.91
CA GLN A 36 4.05 23.11 20.25
C GLN A 36 2.93 22.09 20.05
N LEU A 37 2.04 21.95 21.03
CA LEU A 37 0.85 21.12 20.93
C LEU A 37 0.00 21.53 19.73
N ILE A 38 -0.35 22.81 19.61
CA ILE A 38 -1.14 23.33 18.49
C ILE A 38 -0.43 23.09 17.15
N ILE A 39 0.89 23.34 17.07
CA ILE A 39 1.66 23.15 15.83
C ILE A 39 1.62 21.68 15.38
N VAL A 40 1.88 20.73 16.29
CA VAL A 40 1.90 19.30 15.95
C VAL A 40 0.52 18.82 15.54
N GLN A 41 -0.52 19.14 16.31
CA GLN A 41 -1.89 18.71 15.99
C GLN A 41 -2.39 19.32 14.68
N SER A 42 -2.07 20.59 14.41
CA SER A 42 -2.43 21.24 13.14
C SER A 42 -1.75 20.58 11.94
N LYS A 43 -0.47 20.20 12.07
CA LYS A 43 0.25 19.46 11.01
C LYS A 43 -0.39 18.12 10.71
N ILE A 44 -0.83 17.39 11.74
CA ILE A 44 -1.53 16.11 11.59
C ILE A 44 -2.84 16.34 10.83
N ILE A 45 -3.70 17.25 11.31
CA ILE A 45 -5.02 17.55 10.70
C ILE A 45 -4.88 18.00 9.25
N LEU A 46 -3.99 18.96 8.96
CA LEU A 46 -3.72 19.43 7.60
C LEU A 46 -3.15 18.32 6.72
N GLY A 47 -2.26 17.49 7.28
CA GLY A 47 -1.72 16.32 6.62
C GLY A 47 -2.84 15.38 6.17
N ILE A 48 -3.74 15.01 7.08
CA ILE A 48 -4.87 14.12 6.78
C ILE A 48 -5.75 14.71 5.70
N GLY A 49 -6.09 16.00 5.76
CA GLY A 49 -6.86 16.66 4.72
C GLY A 49 -6.20 16.57 3.34
N LEU A 50 -4.88 16.78 3.26
CA LEU A 50 -4.12 16.60 2.03
C LEU A 50 -4.09 15.13 1.58
N PHE A 51 -4.01 14.18 2.50
CA PHE A 51 -4.05 12.76 2.14
C PHE A 51 -5.42 12.37 1.56
N LEU A 52 -6.52 12.79 2.17
CA LEU A 52 -7.87 12.55 1.65
C LEU A 52 -8.04 13.14 0.25
N MET A 53 -7.59 14.38 0.01
CA MET A 53 -7.60 14.95 -1.34
C MET A 53 -6.74 14.14 -2.32
N SER A 54 -5.57 13.67 -1.88
CA SER A 54 -4.72 12.82 -2.73
C SER A 54 -5.42 11.53 -3.14
N LEU A 55 -6.19 10.90 -2.23
CA LEU A 55 -6.98 9.71 -2.54
C LEU A 55 -8.04 10.02 -3.59
N VAL A 56 -8.79 11.12 -3.46
CA VAL A 56 -9.81 11.51 -4.44
C VAL A 56 -9.21 11.67 -5.84
N PHE A 57 -8.12 12.43 -5.95
CA PHE A 57 -7.48 12.70 -7.24
C PHE A 57 -6.81 11.44 -7.82
N LEU A 58 -6.08 10.66 -7.02
CA LEU A 58 -5.40 9.47 -7.52
C LEU A 58 -6.37 8.36 -7.91
N ASN A 59 -7.50 8.20 -7.19
CA ASN A 59 -8.56 7.28 -7.61
C ASN A 59 -9.20 7.73 -8.94
N SER A 60 -9.45 9.04 -9.09
CA SER A 60 -9.99 9.58 -10.35
C SER A 60 -9.03 9.35 -11.52
N TYR A 61 -7.73 9.59 -11.32
CA TYR A 61 -6.68 9.26 -12.28
C TYR A 61 -6.68 7.77 -12.61
N TYR A 62 -6.77 6.90 -11.60
CA TYR A 62 -6.81 5.45 -11.76
C TYR A 62 -7.95 5.01 -12.68
N TYR A 63 -9.19 5.50 -12.48
CA TYR A 63 -10.30 5.14 -13.37
C TYR A 63 -10.05 5.57 -14.81
N LEU A 64 -9.56 6.80 -15.02
CA LEU A 64 -9.29 7.33 -16.35
C LEU A 64 -8.16 6.56 -17.06
N ILE A 65 -7.01 6.37 -16.41
CA ILE A 65 -5.90 5.63 -17.02
C ILE A 65 -6.25 4.16 -17.26
N SER A 66 -7.06 3.55 -16.38
CA SER A 66 -7.51 2.17 -16.54
C SER A 66 -8.37 1.99 -17.79
N SER A 67 -9.30 2.90 -18.06
CA SER A 67 -10.10 2.86 -19.29
C SER A 67 -9.23 2.91 -20.56
N VAL A 68 -8.20 3.76 -20.57
CA VAL A 68 -7.23 3.86 -21.68
C VAL A 68 -6.47 2.55 -21.85
N ILE A 69 -5.94 1.98 -20.75
CA ILE A 69 -5.21 0.72 -20.79
C ILE A 69 -6.10 -0.42 -21.27
N CYS A 70 -7.35 -0.48 -20.79
CA CYS A 70 -8.28 -1.53 -21.16
C CYS A 70 -8.64 -1.48 -22.65
N TYR A 71 -8.81 -0.26 -23.18
CA TYR A 71 -9.01 -0.06 -24.61
C TYR A 71 -7.80 -0.54 -25.42
N VAL A 72 -6.59 -0.09 -25.05
CA VAL A 72 -5.34 -0.42 -25.76
C VAL A 72 -5.06 -1.92 -25.76
N LEU A 73 -5.32 -2.60 -24.64
CA LEU A 73 -5.05 -4.02 -24.46
C LEU A 73 -6.26 -4.90 -24.79
N LYS A 74 -7.40 -4.32 -25.16
CA LYS A 74 -8.66 -5.05 -25.42
C LYS A 74 -9.04 -6.01 -24.29
N ILE A 75 -8.86 -5.57 -23.04
CA ILE A 75 -9.21 -6.36 -21.84
C ILE A 75 -10.49 -5.82 -21.23
N SER A 76 -11.28 -6.72 -20.65
CA SER A 76 -12.44 -6.37 -19.84
C SER A 76 -11.99 -6.22 -18.37
N PRO A 77 -11.94 -5.00 -17.82
CA PRO A 77 -11.52 -4.82 -16.44
C PRO A 77 -12.62 -5.28 -15.50
N VAL A 78 -12.23 -6.01 -14.46
CA VAL A 78 -13.04 -6.14 -13.26
C VAL A 78 -12.59 -5.07 -12.28
N TYR A 79 -13.36 -3.98 -12.22
CA TYR A 79 -13.25 -3.03 -11.14
C TYR A 79 -13.93 -3.65 -9.92
N MET A 80 -13.13 -4.02 -8.93
CA MET A 80 -13.68 -4.62 -7.72
C MET A 80 -14.49 -3.56 -6.97
N SER A 81 -15.80 -3.74 -6.94
CA SER A 81 -16.67 -3.06 -5.98
C SER A 81 -16.24 -3.55 -4.61
N SER A 82 -15.76 -2.65 -3.74
CA SER A 82 -15.47 -3.02 -2.36
C SER A 82 -16.72 -3.08 -1.49
N ALA A 83 -17.92 -3.13 -2.08
CA ALA A 83 -19.18 -3.00 -1.34
C ALA A 83 -19.25 -4.01 -0.19
N SER A 84 -18.83 -5.27 -0.39
CA SER A 84 -18.83 -6.29 0.68
C SER A 84 -17.82 -6.02 1.80
N PHE A 85 -16.64 -5.49 1.50
CA PHE A 85 -15.65 -5.12 2.53
C PHE A 85 -16.03 -3.82 3.22
N GLU A 86 -16.60 -2.89 2.47
CA GLU A 86 -17.10 -1.59 2.94
C GLU A 86 -18.24 -1.77 3.91
N THR A 87 -19.25 -2.56 3.54
CA THR A 87 -20.36 -2.89 4.43
C THR A 87 -19.83 -3.56 5.69
N VAL A 88 -18.89 -4.50 5.59
CA VAL A 88 -18.29 -5.13 6.77
C VAL A 88 -17.53 -4.12 7.63
N LEU A 89 -16.72 -3.25 7.03
CA LEU A 89 -15.98 -2.23 7.78
C LEU A 89 -16.93 -1.30 8.53
N ILE A 90 -17.98 -0.82 7.86
CA ILE A 90 -18.94 0.14 8.41
C ILE A 90 -19.86 -0.53 9.42
N GLU A 91 -20.43 -1.69 9.13
CA GLU A 91 -21.39 -2.37 10.00
C GLU A 91 -20.72 -3.05 11.20
N LYS A 92 -19.47 -3.52 11.03
CA LYS A 92 -18.71 -4.24 12.07
C LYS A 92 -17.56 -3.42 12.64
N TRP A 93 -17.56 -2.09 12.44
CA TRP A 93 -16.48 -1.19 12.88
C TRP A 93 -16.09 -1.40 14.35
N PHE A 94 -17.08 -1.59 15.23
CA PHE A 94 -16.86 -1.80 16.66
C PHE A 94 -16.10 -3.11 16.94
N VAL A 95 -16.51 -4.20 16.29
CA VAL A 95 -15.84 -5.51 16.38
C VAL A 95 -14.40 -5.41 15.89
N ILE A 96 -14.19 -4.70 14.78
CA ILE A 96 -12.87 -4.47 14.18
C ILE A 96 -11.96 -3.68 15.15
N ILE A 97 -12.44 -2.57 15.71
CA ILE A 97 -11.64 -1.77 16.65
C ILE A 97 -11.30 -2.57 17.92
N CYS A 98 -12.29 -3.26 18.51
CA CYS A 98 -12.06 -4.09 19.70
C CYS A 98 -11.00 -5.17 19.43
N THR A 99 -11.07 -5.79 18.25
CA THR A 99 -10.09 -6.79 17.80
C THR A 99 -8.69 -6.18 17.67
N VAL A 100 -8.55 -5.03 17.01
CA VAL A 100 -7.26 -4.35 16.85
C VAL A 100 -6.66 -3.96 18.19
N LEU A 101 -7.45 -3.43 19.12
CA LEU A 101 -6.98 -3.07 20.47
C LEU A 101 -6.50 -4.31 21.24
N MET A 102 -7.27 -5.40 21.21
CA MET A 102 -6.90 -6.64 21.88
C MET A 102 -5.66 -7.29 21.23
N ALA A 103 -5.57 -7.26 19.90
CA ALA A 103 -4.39 -7.72 19.15
C ALA A 103 -3.15 -6.91 19.50
N PHE A 104 -3.30 -5.59 19.67
CA PHE A 104 -2.19 -4.72 20.07
C PHE A 104 -1.69 -5.06 21.48
N VAL A 105 -2.59 -5.35 22.43
CA VAL A 105 -2.19 -5.85 23.77
C VAL A 105 -1.40 -7.16 23.66
N ILE A 106 -1.84 -8.09 22.82
CA ILE A 106 -1.13 -9.35 22.57
C ILE A 106 0.24 -9.08 21.95
N ASN A 107 0.34 -8.21 20.94
CA ASN A 107 1.60 -7.84 20.30
C ASN A 107 2.58 -7.18 21.28
N VAL A 108 2.09 -6.30 22.17
CA VAL A 108 2.87 -5.72 23.28
C VAL A 108 3.39 -6.82 24.20
N ALA A 109 2.53 -7.74 24.65
CA ALA A 109 2.93 -8.85 25.51
C ALA A 109 4.00 -9.74 24.84
N LEU A 110 3.84 -10.04 23.56
CA LEU A 110 4.82 -10.80 22.77
C LEU A 110 6.16 -10.05 22.68
N ALA A 111 6.14 -8.74 22.43
CA ALA A 111 7.34 -7.91 22.38
C ALA A 111 8.11 -7.90 23.72
N TYR A 112 7.41 -7.90 24.84
CA TYR A 112 8.03 -7.99 26.17
C TYR A 112 8.58 -9.39 26.47
N TYR A 113 7.72 -10.40 26.44
CA TYR A 113 8.01 -11.69 27.05
C TYR A 113 8.67 -12.69 26.11
N THR A 114 8.64 -12.47 24.80
CA THR A 114 9.18 -13.43 23.82
C THR A 114 10.41 -12.88 23.09
N ARG A 115 10.99 -13.72 22.22
CA ARG A 115 12.05 -13.32 21.29
C ARG A 115 11.57 -12.43 20.13
N PHE A 116 10.26 -12.34 19.91
CA PHE A 116 9.68 -11.52 18.84
C PHE A 116 9.54 -10.07 19.33
N LYS A 117 10.64 -9.31 19.25
CA LYS A 117 10.74 -7.94 19.79
C LYS A 117 10.07 -6.86 18.93
N HIS A 118 9.27 -7.24 17.94
CA HIS A 118 8.63 -6.29 17.03
C HIS A 118 7.29 -5.80 17.56
N LEU A 119 7.19 -4.49 17.74
CA LEU A 119 5.94 -3.78 18.02
C LEU A 119 5.40 -3.19 16.72
N PHE A 120 4.21 -3.62 16.32
CA PHE A 120 3.58 -3.16 15.09
C PHE A 120 2.76 -1.90 15.37
N ILE A 121 3.10 -0.79 14.71
CA ILE A 121 2.51 0.53 14.96
C ILE A 121 1.95 1.17 13.69
N ALA A 122 1.50 0.34 12.75
CA ALA A 122 0.88 0.74 11.49
C ALA A 122 -0.63 0.44 11.46
N PRO A 123 -1.50 1.32 12.00
CA PRO A 123 -2.91 1.01 12.22
C PRO A 123 -3.73 0.82 10.93
N PHE A 124 -3.28 1.36 9.78
CA PHE A 124 -3.96 1.18 8.48
C PHE A 124 -4.08 -0.30 8.15
N GLU A 125 -2.93 -0.96 8.27
CA GLU A 125 -2.75 -2.35 7.92
C GLU A 125 -3.50 -3.23 8.92
N MET A 126 -3.46 -2.89 10.21
CA MET A 126 -4.22 -3.61 11.24
C MET A 126 -5.73 -3.61 10.93
N ILE A 127 -6.29 -2.45 10.58
CA ILE A 127 -7.72 -2.32 10.27
C ILE A 127 -8.07 -3.10 9.00
N ILE A 128 -7.28 -2.96 7.93
CA ILE A 128 -7.53 -3.69 6.68
C ILE A 128 -7.50 -5.20 6.92
N PHE A 129 -6.45 -5.68 7.58
CA PHE A 129 -6.26 -7.11 7.83
C PHE A 129 -7.39 -7.68 8.68
N THR A 130 -7.78 -6.96 9.74
CA THR A 130 -8.91 -7.35 10.60
C THR A 130 -10.22 -7.38 9.81
N THR A 131 -10.44 -6.41 8.93
CA THR A 131 -11.65 -6.36 8.11
C THR A 131 -11.70 -7.56 7.16
N VAL A 132 -10.58 -7.94 6.54
CA VAL A 132 -10.51 -9.18 5.73
C VAL A 132 -10.87 -10.40 6.58
N MET A 133 -10.31 -10.55 7.78
CA MET A 133 -10.68 -11.65 8.67
C MET A 133 -12.18 -11.62 9.02
N MET A 134 -12.74 -10.45 9.27
CA MET A 134 -14.16 -10.29 9.61
C MET A 134 -15.07 -10.61 8.42
N THR A 135 -14.69 -10.24 7.19
CA THR A 135 -15.47 -10.56 5.98
C THR A 135 -15.67 -12.06 5.79
N LEU A 136 -14.69 -12.85 6.24
CA LEU A 136 -14.77 -14.31 6.26
C LEU A 136 -15.61 -14.74 7.46
N LEU A 137 -15.16 -14.42 8.69
CA LEU A 137 -15.72 -14.97 9.92
C LEU A 137 -17.17 -14.59 10.20
N GLN A 138 -17.70 -13.52 9.62
CA GLN A 138 -19.10 -13.16 9.78
C GLN A 138 -20.09 -14.25 9.32
N GLN A 139 -19.65 -15.17 8.44
CA GLN A 139 -20.47 -16.30 7.99
C GLN A 139 -20.40 -17.50 8.94
N SER A 140 -19.45 -17.50 9.89
CA SER A 140 -19.30 -18.58 10.85
C SER A 140 -20.41 -18.57 11.91
N SER A 141 -20.68 -19.73 12.50
CA SER A 141 -21.60 -19.89 13.64
C SER A 141 -21.01 -19.41 14.98
N LEU A 142 -19.80 -18.84 14.96
CA LEU A 142 -19.12 -18.36 16.16
C LEU A 142 -19.82 -17.14 16.76
N SER A 143 -19.84 -17.08 18.10
CA SER A 143 -20.27 -15.87 18.80
C SER A 143 -19.33 -14.69 18.52
N ILE A 144 -19.85 -13.46 18.62
CA ILE A 144 -19.05 -12.23 18.38
C ILE A 144 -17.82 -12.19 19.28
N SER A 145 -17.92 -12.61 20.55
CA SER A 145 -16.76 -12.64 21.46
C SER A 145 -15.71 -13.64 21.03
N SER A 146 -16.13 -14.82 20.54
CA SER A 146 -15.22 -15.82 19.95
C SER A 146 -14.53 -15.28 18.70
N GLN A 147 -15.25 -14.59 17.82
CA GLN A 147 -14.69 -13.96 16.62
C GLN A 147 -13.63 -12.91 17.00
N ILE A 148 -13.94 -11.99 17.92
CA ILE A 148 -12.98 -10.97 18.40
C ILE A 148 -11.73 -11.62 18.97
N MET A 149 -11.89 -12.59 19.88
CA MET A 149 -10.74 -13.22 20.53
C MET A 149 -9.86 -13.98 19.54
N MET A 150 -10.47 -14.70 18.61
CA MET A 150 -9.74 -15.44 17.59
C MET A 150 -8.99 -14.51 16.64
N MET A 151 -9.67 -13.48 16.10
CA MET A 151 -9.02 -12.50 15.24
C MET A 151 -7.91 -11.74 15.96
N ALA A 152 -8.11 -11.39 17.24
CA ALA A 152 -7.13 -10.66 18.02
C ALA A 152 -5.87 -11.50 18.25
N VAL A 153 -6.03 -12.78 18.56
CA VAL A 153 -4.92 -13.73 18.74
C VAL A 153 -4.13 -13.90 17.45
N VAL A 154 -4.82 -14.13 16.32
CA VAL A 154 -4.16 -14.26 15.01
C VAL A 154 -3.43 -12.97 14.65
N LEU A 155 -4.13 -11.83 14.69
CA LEU A 155 -3.55 -10.53 14.33
C LEU A 155 -2.36 -10.18 15.23
N GLY A 156 -2.48 -10.35 16.55
CA GLY A 156 -1.40 -10.08 17.51
C GLY A 156 -0.16 -10.94 17.26
N MET A 157 -0.34 -12.23 16.90
CA MET A 157 0.77 -13.09 16.50
C MET A 157 1.41 -12.64 15.18
N VAL A 158 0.60 -12.34 14.15
CA VAL A 158 1.10 -11.90 12.84
C VAL A 158 1.85 -10.57 12.99
N MET A 159 1.36 -9.63 13.80
CA MET A 159 2.02 -8.36 14.13
C MET A 159 3.41 -8.53 14.73
N SER A 160 3.70 -9.64 15.41
CA SER A 160 5.04 -9.94 15.95
C SER A 160 5.90 -10.75 14.98
N ILE A 161 5.32 -11.79 14.38
CA ILE A 161 6.05 -12.76 13.55
C ILE A 161 6.45 -12.15 12.21
N ALA A 162 5.52 -11.43 11.58
CA ALA A 162 5.69 -11.03 10.21
C ALA A 162 6.77 -9.93 10.05
N PRO A 163 6.82 -8.87 10.90
CA PRO A 163 7.96 -7.96 10.91
C PRO A 163 9.28 -8.64 11.27
N SER A 164 9.28 -9.68 12.11
CA SER A 164 10.47 -10.49 12.38
C SER A 164 11.00 -11.19 11.13
N ILE A 165 10.12 -11.67 10.24
CA ILE A 165 10.50 -12.25 8.95
C ILE A 165 11.09 -11.16 8.05
N THR A 166 10.41 -10.01 7.91
CA THR A 166 10.92 -8.90 7.09
C THR A 166 12.25 -8.37 7.59
N SER A 167 12.42 -8.16 8.89
CA SER A 167 13.69 -7.73 9.47
C SER A 167 14.81 -8.73 9.15
N LYS A 168 14.56 -10.04 9.21
CA LYS A 168 15.55 -11.05 8.81
C LYS A 168 15.88 -10.99 7.33
N LEU A 169 14.88 -10.75 6.48
CA LEU A 169 15.09 -10.54 5.05
C LEU A 169 16.01 -9.33 4.82
N CYS A 170 15.81 -8.24 5.55
CA CYS A 170 16.52 -6.97 5.38
C CYS A 170 17.83 -6.84 6.18
N LYS A 171 18.41 -7.95 6.68
CA LYS A 171 19.60 -7.92 7.56
C LYS A 171 19.45 -7.02 8.82
N GLY A 172 18.22 -6.85 9.31
CA GLY A 172 17.90 -6.24 10.60
C GLY A 172 16.92 -5.07 10.50
N GLU A 173 17.40 -3.94 10.01
CA GLU A 173 16.82 -2.61 10.22
C GLU A 173 16.70 -1.83 8.90
N LEU A 174 15.58 -1.10 8.73
CA LEU A 174 15.37 -0.22 7.58
C LEU A 174 15.73 1.24 7.87
N GLU A 175 15.31 1.76 9.02
CA GLU A 175 15.59 3.14 9.47
C GLU A 175 15.80 3.13 10.99
N GLY A 176 17.06 3.03 11.45
CA GLY A 176 17.35 2.76 12.86
C GLY A 176 16.59 1.53 13.36
N ARG A 177 16.03 1.57 14.58
CA ARG A 177 15.29 0.44 15.18
C ARG A 177 13.90 0.17 14.58
N THR A 178 13.72 0.41 13.29
CA THR A 178 12.44 0.23 12.59
C THR A 178 12.50 -0.78 11.45
N THR A 179 11.34 -1.35 11.15
CA THR A 179 11.10 -2.26 10.02
C THR A 179 9.75 -1.95 9.38
N LEU A 180 9.40 -2.66 8.31
CA LEU A 180 8.16 -2.45 7.59
C LEU A 180 6.97 -3.14 8.26
N GLY A 181 6.00 -2.33 8.72
CA GLY A 181 4.68 -2.76 9.19
C GLY A 181 3.67 -2.76 8.04
N LEU A 182 3.76 -3.75 7.14
CA LEU A 182 2.88 -3.90 5.97
C LEU A 182 2.58 -5.39 5.74
N PHE A 183 1.30 -5.77 5.64
CA PHE A 183 0.88 -7.16 5.40
C PHE A 183 1.04 -7.60 3.93
N HIS A 184 2.32 -7.63 3.51
CA HIS A 184 2.84 -8.12 2.24
C HIS A 184 4.10 -8.99 2.45
N TYR A 185 4.19 -9.68 3.57
CA TYR A 185 5.35 -10.41 4.06
C TYR A 185 5.76 -11.57 3.14
N LEU A 186 4.81 -12.37 2.66
CA LEU A 186 5.06 -13.45 1.70
C LEU A 186 5.45 -12.89 0.33
N ASP A 187 4.78 -11.82 -0.11
CA ASP A 187 5.12 -11.12 -1.36
C ASP A 187 6.57 -10.61 -1.30
N ASN A 188 6.94 -9.94 -0.21
CA ASN A 188 8.28 -9.43 0.04
C ASN A 188 9.31 -10.56 0.09
N TRP A 189 8.99 -11.67 0.76
CA TRP A 189 9.86 -12.84 0.83
C TRP A 189 10.16 -13.42 -0.56
N LEU A 190 9.14 -13.58 -1.41
CA LEU A 190 9.29 -14.05 -2.79
C LEU A 190 10.08 -13.06 -3.65
N CYS A 191 9.76 -11.76 -3.56
CA CYS A 191 10.44 -10.72 -4.33
C CYS A 191 11.93 -10.63 -3.98
N ILE A 192 12.26 -10.55 -2.69
CA ILE A 192 13.65 -10.50 -2.21
C ILE A 192 14.36 -11.82 -2.50
N GLY A 193 13.66 -12.96 -2.37
CA GLY A 193 14.17 -14.28 -2.74
C GLY A 193 14.55 -14.39 -4.22
N ALA A 194 13.73 -13.86 -5.13
CA ALA A 194 14.07 -13.77 -6.55
C ALA A 194 15.32 -12.90 -6.77
N GLY A 195 15.44 -11.78 -6.04
CA GLY A 195 16.65 -10.96 -6.03
C GLY A 195 17.90 -11.71 -5.54
N ASN A 196 17.76 -12.57 -4.52
CA ASN A 196 18.85 -13.39 -3.99
C ASN A 196 19.35 -14.42 -5.01
N LEU A 197 18.43 -14.99 -5.80
CA LEU A 197 18.73 -16.04 -6.77
C LEU A 197 19.32 -15.47 -8.06
N PHE A 198 18.73 -14.40 -8.60
CA PHE A 198 19.02 -13.91 -9.94
C PHE A 198 19.70 -12.54 -9.98
N GLY A 199 19.80 -11.85 -8.84
CA GLY A 199 20.11 -10.42 -8.78
C GLY A 199 21.19 -10.03 -7.79
N LYS A 200 22.02 -10.94 -7.29
CA LYS A 200 23.09 -10.55 -6.35
C LYS A 200 24.09 -9.60 -7.00
N CYS A 201 24.28 -8.45 -6.37
CA CYS A 201 25.29 -7.46 -6.72
C CYS A 201 25.85 -6.82 -5.45
N HIS A 202 27.17 -6.60 -5.42
CA HIS A 202 27.83 -5.96 -4.29
C HIS A 202 27.65 -4.44 -4.24
N LEU A 203 27.35 -3.83 -5.39
CA LEU A 203 27.11 -2.39 -5.49
C LEU A 203 25.69 -2.05 -5.05
N SER A 204 25.57 -1.11 -4.11
CA SER A 204 24.28 -0.55 -3.76
C SER A 204 23.72 0.25 -4.94
N THR A 205 22.40 0.38 -5.00
CA THR A 205 21.73 1.17 -6.04
C THR A 205 22.11 2.64 -5.96
N GLU A 206 22.28 3.19 -4.75
CA GLU A 206 22.69 4.58 -4.59
C GLU A 206 24.10 4.79 -5.15
N ASP A 207 25.07 3.95 -4.76
CA ASP A 207 26.45 4.04 -5.26
C ASP A 207 26.54 3.83 -6.77
N PHE A 208 25.78 2.87 -7.31
CA PHE A 208 25.73 2.62 -8.74
C PHE A 208 25.23 3.84 -9.51
N VAL A 209 24.12 4.43 -9.07
CA VAL A 209 23.53 5.57 -9.78
C VAL A 209 24.42 6.81 -9.65
N GLU A 210 25.02 7.06 -8.48
CA GLU A 210 25.91 8.21 -8.28
C GLU A 210 27.16 8.20 -9.16
N ASN A 211 27.66 7.00 -9.49
CA ASN A 211 28.83 6.81 -10.35
C ASN A 211 28.47 6.62 -11.83
N SER A 212 27.19 6.70 -12.19
CA SER A 212 26.69 6.48 -13.55
C SER A 212 26.29 7.79 -14.25
N ASN A 213 26.26 7.76 -15.58
CA ASN A 213 25.69 8.85 -16.39
C ASN A 213 24.19 9.07 -16.11
N PHE A 214 23.51 8.08 -15.52
CA PHE A 214 22.10 8.18 -15.15
C PHE A 214 21.82 9.13 -14.00
N LYS A 215 22.84 9.56 -13.23
CA LYS A 215 22.70 10.52 -12.13
C LYS A 215 21.90 11.76 -12.53
N ARG A 216 22.16 12.34 -13.70
CA ARG A 216 21.48 13.56 -14.18
C ARG A 216 19.98 13.34 -14.42
N ILE A 217 19.59 12.13 -14.80
CA ILE A 217 18.21 11.73 -15.10
C ILE A 217 17.48 11.35 -13.80
N LEU A 218 18.17 10.62 -12.91
CA LEU A 218 17.58 10.01 -11.71
C LEU A 218 17.63 10.89 -10.45
N LYS A 219 18.35 12.04 -10.46
CA LYS A 219 18.47 12.99 -9.31
C LYS A 219 17.12 13.52 -8.80
N LYS A 220 16.06 13.31 -9.58
CA LYS A 220 14.75 13.90 -9.38
C LYS A 220 13.88 13.22 -8.32
N GLY A 221 14.24 12.03 -7.79
CA GLY A 221 13.49 11.39 -6.68
C GLY A 221 11.98 11.31 -6.94
N PHE A 222 11.15 11.85 -6.04
CA PHE A 222 9.69 12.00 -6.23
C PHE A 222 9.32 12.68 -7.54
N SER A 223 10.03 13.74 -7.94
CA SER A 223 9.79 14.41 -9.23
C SER A 223 10.15 13.52 -10.43
N GLY A 224 11.00 12.51 -10.25
CA GLY A 224 11.27 11.48 -11.25
C GLY A 224 10.09 10.52 -11.42
N VAL A 225 9.46 10.10 -10.31
CA VAL A 225 8.24 9.28 -10.34
C VAL A 225 7.09 10.03 -11.02
N THR A 226 6.87 11.29 -10.64
CA THR A 226 5.86 12.14 -11.28
C THR A 226 6.10 12.27 -12.78
N PHE A 227 7.35 12.54 -13.19
CA PHE A 227 7.70 12.68 -14.59
C PHE A 227 7.48 11.37 -15.38
N PHE A 228 7.87 10.23 -14.80
CA PHE A 228 7.61 8.91 -15.38
C PHE A 228 6.11 8.69 -15.60
N LEU A 229 5.28 8.93 -14.57
CA LEU A 229 3.83 8.74 -14.67
C LEU A 229 3.19 9.65 -15.73
N ILE A 230 3.65 10.90 -15.86
CA ILE A 230 3.18 11.81 -16.91
C ILE A 230 3.53 11.25 -18.30
N ILE A 231 4.79 10.88 -18.52
CA ILE A 231 5.23 10.33 -19.81
C ILE A 231 4.42 9.08 -20.16
N THR A 232 4.29 8.15 -19.23
CA THR A 232 3.57 6.90 -19.47
C THR A 232 2.09 7.15 -19.74
N THR A 233 1.46 8.08 -19.02
CA THR A 233 0.07 8.50 -19.25
C THR A 233 -0.12 9.07 -20.66
N VAL A 234 0.77 9.98 -21.07
CA VAL A 234 0.75 10.59 -22.41
C VAL A 234 0.98 9.54 -23.49
N LEU A 235 1.93 8.64 -23.30
CA LEU A 235 2.25 7.59 -24.26
C LEU A 235 1.09 6.60 -24.44
N LEU A 236 0.52 6.09 -23.35
CA LEU A 236 -0.63 5.17 -23.40
C LEU A 236 -1.86 5.83 -24.05
N THR A 237 -2.09 7.10 -23.73
CA THR A 237 -3.12 7.92 -24.37
C THR A 237 -2.90 8.03 -25.87
N PHE A 238 -1.67 8.32 -26.29
CA PHE A 238 -1.33 8.45 -27.71
C PHE A 238 -1.55 7.12 -28.43
N ILE A 239 -1.13 5.99 -27.85
CA ILE A 239 -1.39 4.67 -28.43
C ILE A 239 -2.91 4.44 -28.58
N ALA A 240 -3.70 4.74 -27.54
CA ALA A 240 -5.16 4.65 -27.60
C ALA A 240 -5.74 5.55 -28.70
N TYR A 241 -5.18 6.77 -28.88
CA TYR A 241 -5.58 7.71 -29.92
C TYR A 241 -5.50 7.07 -31.30
N PHE A 242 -4.34 6.52 -31.66
CA PHE A 242 -4.13 5.90 -32.96
C PHE A 242 -4.93 4.61 -33.18
N GLN A 243 -5.44 4.01 -32.10
CA GLN A 243 -6.34 2.87 -32.16
C GLN A 243 -7.82 3.27 -32.23
N GLY A 244 -8.17 4.57 -32.31
CA GLY A 244 -9.55 5.03 -32.48
C GLY A 244 -10.30 5.38 -31.20
N TYR A 245 -9.62 5.48 -30.05
CA TYR A 245 -10.26 5.77 -28.74
C TYR A 245 -11.05 7.10 -28.69
N HIS A 246 -10.77 8.02 -29.62
CA HIS A 246 -11.41 9.33 -29.73
C HIS A 246 -12.90 9.24 -30.06
N GLU A 247 -13.35 8.17 -30.69
CA GLU A 247 -14.75 7.98 -31.07
C GLU A 247 -15.61 7.44 -29.92
N GLN A 248 -14.98 6.97 -28.83
CA GLN A 248 -15.65 6.27 -27.73
C GLN A 248 -15.62 7.03 -26.39
N THR A 249 -14.95 8.18 -26.30
CA THR A 249 -14.76 8.88 -25.02
C THR A 249 -15.57 10.16 -24.90
N ARG A 250 -16.62 10.09 -24.10
CA ARG A 250 -17.35 11.26 -23.59
C ARG A 250 -17.26 11.32 -22.09
N LEU A 251 -16.58 12.34 -21.57
CA LEU A 251 -16.75 12.73 -20.17
C LEU A 251 -17.70 13.92 -20.13
N VAL A 252 -18.91 13.67 -19.65
CA VAL A 252 -19.95 14.69 -19.46
C VAL A 252 -19.71 15.31 -18.09
N ILE A 253 -19.12 16.50 -18.08
CA ILE A 253 -18.96 17.30 -16.87
C ILE A 253 -20.18 18.24 -16.76
N LEU A 254 -20.89 18.17 -15.63
CA LEU A 254 -22.03 19.05 -15.31
C LEU A 254 -23.16 19.06 -16.36
N ASN A 255 -23.42 17.94 -17.05
CA ASN A 255 -24.43 17.83 -18.10
C ASN A 255 -24.27 18.81 -19.29
N GLN A 256 -23.14 19.52 -19.43
CA GLN A 256 -22.97 20.60 -20.40
C GLN A 256 -21.61 20.60 -21.10
N LEU A 257 -20.56 20.12 -20.45
CA LEU A 257 -19.21 20.04 -21.03
C LEU A 257 -18.93 18.62 -21.49
N ILE A 258 -18.90 18.43 -22.80
CA ILE A 258 -18.38 17.21 -23.41
C ILE A 258 -16.89 17.43 -23.62
N VAL A 259 -16.07 16.84 -22.75
CA VAL A 259 -14.62 16.79 -22.99
C VAL A 259 -14.29 15.44 -23.61
N GLU A 260 -13.93 15.46 -24.88
CA GLU A 260 -13.59 14.25 -25.66
C GLU A 260 -12.08 14.19 -25.93
N GLY A 261 -11.57 12.97 -26.11
CA GLY A 261 -10.25 12.74 -26.66
C GLY A 261 -9.08 13.34 -25.88
N ILE A 262 -8.22 14.12 -26.55
CA ILE A 262 -6.98 14.67 -25.96
C ILE A 262 -7.27 15.62 -24.78
N GLY A 263 -8.39 16.37 -24.83
CA GLY A 263 -8.77 17.29 -23.75
C GLY A 263 -8.98 16.58 -22.42
N LEU A 264 -9.56 15.38 -22.46
CA LEU A 264 -9.77 14.56 -21.27
C LEU A 264 -8.44 14.11 -20.63
N GLN A 265 -7.41 13.96 -21.46
CA GLN A 265 -6.13 13.42 -21.03
C GLN A 265 -5.22 14.51 -20.47
N VAL A 266 -5.38 15.76 -20.94
CA VAL A 266 -4.83 16.93 -20.24
C VAL A 266 -5.41 17.02 -18.83
N ILE A 267 -6.73 16.85 -18.68
CA ILE A 267 -7.39 16.81 -17.37
C ILE A 267 -6.83 15.65 -16.53
N ASN A 268 -6.66 14.46 -17.11
CA ASN A 268 -6.12 13.29 -16.42
C ASN A 268 -4.70 13.54 -15.86
N VAL A 269 -3.84 14.19 -16.65
CA VAL A 269 -2.49 14.60 -16.19
C VAL A 269 -2.57 15.65 -15.08
N LEU A 270 -3.50 16.62 -15.16
CA LEU A 270 -3.70 17.60 -14.09
C LEU A 270 -4.20 16.94 -12.80
N ILE A 271 -5.16 16.01 -12.89
CA ILE A 271 -5.66 15.22 -11.76
C ILE A 271 -4.51 14.43 -11.12
N LEU A 272 -3.67 13.77 -11.93
CA LEU A 272 -2.47 13.08 -11.45
C LEU A 272 -1.54 14.02 -10.67
N LEU A 273 -1.25 15.21 -11.24
CA LEU A 273 -0.39 16.21 -10.62
C LEU A 273 -0.96 16.72 -9.30
N MET A 274 -2.26 17.00 -9.24
CA MET A 274 -2.95 17.40 -8.01
C MET A 274 -2.86 16.29 -6.95
N GLY A 275 -3.14 15.04 -7.34
CA GLY A 275 -3.05 13.88 -6.45
C GLY A 275 -1.66 13.69 -5.86
N ILE A 276 -0.62 13.68 -6.70
CA ILE A 276 0.76 13.54 -6.23
C ILE A 276 1.20 14.76 -5.40
N GLY A 277 0.79 15.97 -5.77
CA GLY A 277 1.09 17.19 -5.03
C GLY A 277 0.51 17.16 -3.61
N CYS A 278 -0.77 16.78 -3.48
CA CYS A 278 -1.44 16.58 -2.21
C CYS A 278 -0.75 15.48 -1.38
N PHE A 279 -0.41 14.34 -2.00
CA PHE A 279 0.29 13.25 -1.32
C PHE A 279 1.66 13.70 -0.78
N TYR A 280 2.44 14.43 -1.58
CA TYR A 280 3.74 14.94 -1.14
C TYR A 280 3.62 15.99 -0.02
N GLY A 281 2.60 16.83 -0.07
CA GLY A 281 2.25 17.76 1.01
C GLY A 281 1.96 17.03 2.31
N PHE A 282 1.10 16.01 2.27
CA PHE A 282 0.81 15.12 3.40
C PHE A 282 2.09 14.45 3.94
N TYR A 283 2.89 13.83 3.07
CA TYR A 283 4.11 13.11 3.44
C TYR A 283 5.06 14.01 4.24
N ARG A 284 5.31 15.24 3.76
CA ARG A 284 6.18 16.20 4.47
C ARG A 284 5.66 16.57 5.86
N LEU A 285 4.35 16.74 6.01
CA LEU A 285 3.74 17.09 7.29
C LEU A 285 3.85 15.93 8.29
N ILE A 286 3.44 14.72 7.88
CA ILE A 286 3.44 13.54 8.75
C ILE A 286 4.84 13.11 9.15
N ILE A 287 5.80 13.10 8.21
CA ILE A 287 7.19 12.77 8.56
C ILE A 287 7.76 13.72 9.62
N SER A 288 7.38 15.00 9.58
CA SER A 288 7.84 15.97 10.60
C SER A 288 7.27 15.73 12.01
N VAL A 289 6.18 14.96 12.10
CA VAL A 289 5.50 14.64 13.37
C VAL A 289 5.80 13.20 13.83
N TYR A 290 6.16 12.31 12.91
CA TYR A 290 6.42 10.89 13.20
C TYR A 290 7.41 10.63 14.35
N PRO A 291 8.47 11.44 14.57
CA PRO A 291 9.34 11.28 15.75
C PRO A 291 8.60 11.42 17.09
N VAL A 292 7.61 12.30 17.18
CA VAL A 292 6.77 12.46 18.39
C VAL A 292 5.93 11.20 18.62
N TYR A 293 5.40 10.62 17.54
CA TYR A 293 4.66 9.37 17.59
C TYR A 293 5.54 8.19 18.02
N LEU A 294 6.74 8.05 17.43
CA LEU A 294 7.70 7.00 17.80
C LEU A 294 8.18 7.13 19.24
N SER A 295 8.49 8.34 19.69
CA SER A 295 8.99 8.60 21.05
C SER A 295 8.04 8.10 22.14
N PHE A 296 6.72 8.14 21.89
CA PHE A 296 5.73 7.58 22.80
C PHE A 296 5.98 6.09 23.04
N PHE A 297 6.13 5.31 21.96
CA PHE A 297 6.33 3.87 22.04
C PHE A 297 7.73 3.49 22.53
N GLU A 298 8.77 4.24 22.15
CA GLU A 298 10.13 4.03 22.65
C GLU A 298 10.24 4.13 24.17
N LYS A 299 9.43 5.00 24.78
CA LYS A 299 9.39 5.17 26.25
C LYS A 299 8.60 4.06 26.94
N ILE A 300 7.58 3.53 26.28
CA ILE A 300 6.76 2.44 26.83
C ILE A 300 7.53 1.13 26.72
N ILE A 301 8.04 0.80 25.53
CA ILE A 301 8.72 -0.47 25.23
C ILE A 301 10.13 -0.19 24.65
N PRO A 302 11.12 0.12 25.51
CA PRO A 302 12.45 0.53 25.06
C PRO A 302 13.22 -0.53 24.26
N THR A 303 12.89 -1.80 24.47
CA THR A 303 13.56 -2.95 23.85
C THR A 303 12.92 -3.38 22.53
N ALA A 304 11.83 -2.74 22.11
CA ALA A 304 11.13 -3.10 20.89
C ALA A 304 11.80 -2.54 19.63
N TYR A 305 11.68 -3.30 18.55
CA TYR A 305 11.84 -2.85 17.18
C TYR A 305 10.46 -2.42 16.65
N PHE A 306 10.37 -1.26 15.99
CA PHE A 306 9.08 -0.71 15.58
C PHE A 306 8.77 -1.05 14.13
N ALA A 307 7.70 -1.80 13.87
CA ALA A 307 7.19 -2.01 12.53
C ALA A 307 6.26 -0.83 12.18
N THR A 308 6.81 0.14 11.44
CA THR A 308 6.17 1.42 11.13
C THR A 308 5.36 1.35 9.85
N ASP A 309 4.47 2.32 9.65
CA ASP A 309 3.74 2.48 8.39
C ASP A 309 4.70 2.66 7.21
N TRP A 310 4.20 2.30 6.03
CA TRP A 310 4.91 2.46 4.78
C TRP A 310 5.32 3.91 4.52
N PHE A 311 4.53 4.90 4.96
CA PHE A 311 4.89 6.32 4.84
C PHE A 311 6.24 6.62 5.49
N TYR A 312 6.46 6.15 6.73
CA TYR A 312 7.74 6.37 7.41
C TYR A 312 8.90 5.69 6.67
N GLN A 313 8.63 4.52 6.10
CA GLN A 313 9.65 3.75 5.37
C GLN A 313 10.02 4.33 4.00
N LEU A 314 9.28 5.30 3.47
CA LEU A 314 9.67 6.03 2.25
C LEU A 314 10.87 6.98 2.46
N GLN A 315 11.30 7.20 3.70
CA GLN A 315 12.49 7.99 4.00
C GLN A 315 13.74 7.39 3.34
N HIS A 316 14.67 8.28 3.02
CA HIS A 316 15.99 7.96 2.43
C HIS A 316 15.97 7.11 1.14
N CYS A 317 14.83 7.00 0.46
CA CYS A 317 14.69 6.25 -0.80
C CYS A 317 14.83 7.19 -2.02
N ARG A 318 16.06 7.59 -2.38
CA ARG A 318 16.29 8.51 -3.51
C ARG A 318 16.28 7.78 -4.86
N TYR A 319 17.35 7.08 -5.20
CA TYR A 319 17.47 6.35 -6.45
C TYR A 319 16.85 4.97 -6.36
N VAL A 320 17.00 4.31 -5.20
CA VAL A 320 16.38 3.01 -4.90
C VAL A 320 14.86 3.07 -5.07
N GLY A 321 14.23 4.13 -4.55
CA GLY A 321 12.78 4.29 -4.64
C GLY A 321 12.32 4.51 -6.08
N LEU A 322 13.00 5.37 -6.83
CA LEU A 322 12.66 5.63 -8.23
C LEU A 322 12.76 4.36 -9.10
N ILE A 323 13.85 3.59 -8.96
CA ILE A 323 14.03 2.33 -9.69
C ILE A 323 12.97 1.31 -9.28
N GLY A 324 12.69 1.19 -7.99
CA GLY A 324 11.67 0.28 -7.47
C GLY A 324 10.27 0.57 -8.00
N PHE A 325 9.91 1.85 -8.00
CA PHE A 325 8.63 2.32 -8.54
C PHE A 325 8.49 1.98 -10.02
N ILE A 326 9.46 2.41 -10.84
CA ILE A 326 9.41 2.22 -12.29
C ILE A 326 9.41 0.74 -12.64
N SER A 327 10.28 -0.05 -12.01
CA SER A 327 10.40 -1.48 -12.28
C SER A 327 9.11 -2.23 -11.96
N SER A 328 8.47 -1.96 -10.82
CA SER A 328 7.20 -2.59 -10.44
C SER A 328 6.05 -2.13 -11.36
N TYR A 329 6.00 -0.85 -11.68
CA TYR A 329 4.96 -0.30 -12.57
C TYR A 329 5.06 -0.91 -13.98
N VAL A 330 6.27 -0.97 -14.55
CA VAL A 330 6.51 -1.57 -15.87
C VAL A 330 6.18 -3.06 -15.84
N ALA A 331 6.57 -3.78 -14.79
CA ALA A 331 6.23 -5.19 -14.65
C ALA A 331 4.71 -5.44 -14.62
N ALA A 332 3.95 -4.58 -13.94
CA ALA A 332 2.49 -4.67 -13.94
C ALA A 332 1.90 -4.47 -15.34
N LEU A 333 2.37 -3.47 -16.10
CA LEU A 333 1.96 -3.29 -17.51
C LEU A 333 2.33 -4.50 -18.39
N VAL A 334 3.55 -5.04 -18.23
CA VAL A 334 3.99 -6.24 -18.95
C VAL A 334 3.09 -7.43 -18.61
N THR A 335 2.70 -7.57 -17.35
CA THR A 335 1.80 -8.62 -16.89
C THR A 335 0.41 -8.46 -17.50
N LEU A 336 -0.13 -7.23 -17.56
CA LEU A 336 -1.40 -6.96 -18.25
C LEU A 336 -1.33 -7.30 -19.75
N MET A 337 -0.24 -6.96 -20.43
CA MET A 337 -0.03 -7.34 -21.83
C MET A 337 0.01 -8.86 -22.01
N TYR A 338 0.66 -9.57 -21.08
CA TYR A 338 0.68 -11.03 -21.09
C TYR A 338 -0.72 -11.60 -20.88
N LEU A 339 -1.46 -11.17 -19.85
CA LEU A 339 -2.82 -11.64 -19.59
C LEU A 339 -3.79 -11.36 -20.75
N SER A 340 -3.65 -10.19 -21.40
CA SER A 340 -4.36 -9.84 -22.63
C SER A 340 -4.04 -10.80 -23.78
N PHE A 341 -2.76 -11.09 -24.00
CA PHE A 341 -2.32 -12.01 -25.06
C PHE A 341 -2.89 -13.42 -24.90
N TYR A 342 -3.01 -13.91 -23.65
CA TYR A 342 -3.66 -15.18 -23.33
C TYR A 342 -5.19 -15.09 -23.19
N GLN A 343 -5.79 -13.95 -23.52
CA GLN A 343 -7.24 -13.71 -23.53
C GLN A 343 -7.92 -14.03 -22.19
N VAL A 344 -7.26 -13.68 -21.07
CA VAL A 344 -7.87 -13.81 -19.75
C VAL A 344 -9.05 -12.84 -19.65
N THR A 345 -10.25 -13.38 -19.46
CA THR A 345 -11.52 -12.64 -19.62
C THR A 345 -11.87 -11.74 -18.43
N GLU A 346 -11.32 -12.02 -17.25
CA GLU A 346 -11.63 -11.30 -16.02
C GLU A 346 -10.35 -10.89 -15.31
N ILE A 347 -9.81 -9.72 -15.65
CA ILE A 347 -8.59 -9.21 -15.05
C ILE A 347 -8.97 -8.15 -14.02
N VAL A 348 -8.55 -8.35 -12.77
CA VAL A 348 -8.69 -7.29 -11.74
C VAL A 348 -7.73 -6.18 -12.12
N MET A 349 -8.28 -5.00 -12.41
CA MET A 349 -7.46 -3.89 -12.86
C MET A 349 -6.51 -3.46 -11.72
N PRO A 350 -5.17 -3.52 -11.93
CA PRO A 350 -4.22 -3.17 -10.89
C PRO A 350 -4.16 -1.66 -10.68
N GLU A 351 -4.10 -1.23 -9.43
CA GLU A 351 -3.82 0.16 -9.07
C GLU A 351 -2.32 0.45 -9.23
N LEU A 352 -1.91 0.77 -10.46
CA LEU A 352 -0.49 0.82 -10.87
C LEU A 352 0.38 1.76 -10.02
N VAL A 353 -0.18 2.89 -9.55
CA VAL A 353 0.54 3.83 -8.67
C VAL A 353 0.82 3.17 -7.31
N SER A 354 -0.17 2.50 -6.73
CA SER A 354 -0.02 1.74 -5.48
C SER A 354 0.96 0.57 -5.63
N ILE A 355 0.95 -0.15 -6.75
CA ILE A 355 1.96 -1.19 -7.04
C ILE A 355 3.37 -0.59 -7.10
N GLY A 356 3.52 0.55 -7.77
CA GLY A 356 4.79 1.28 -7.80
C GLY A 356 5.27 1.71 -6.41
N LEU A 357 4.38 2.21 -5.56
CA LEU A 357 4.71 2.58 -4.18
C LEU A 357 5.13 1.38 -3.32
N ILE A 358 4.46 0.23 -3.44
CA ILE A 358 4.93 -1.00 -2.78
C ILE A 358 6.29 -1.42 -3.34
N GLY A 359 6.49 -1.20 -4.64
CA GLY A 359 7.78 -1.37 -5.31
C GLY A 359 8.93 -0.59 -4.68
N VAL A 360 8.69 0.65 -4.21
CA VAL A 360 9.67 1.45 -3.47
C VAL A 360 10.11 0.75 -2.17
N LEU A 361 9.16 0.15 -1.46
CA LEU A 361 9.42 -0.52 -0.19
C LEU A 361 10.20 -1.81 -0.44
N VAL A 362 9.76 -2.61 -1.42
CA VAL A 362 10.45 -3.85 -1.85
C VAL A 362 11.87 -3.53 -2.30
N SER A 363 12.06 -2.46 -3.06
CA SER A 363 13.36 -2.05 -3.56
C SER A 363 14.30 -1.61 -2.43
N LYS A 364 13.79 -0.87 -1.44
CA LYS A 364 14.54 -0.50 -0.22
C LYS A 364 15.09 -1.73 0.49
N MET A 365 14.23 -2.72 0.71
CA MET A 365 14.57 -3.98 1.36
C MET A 365 15.57 -4.79 0.52
N ALA A 366 15.28 -4.98 -0.77
CA ALA A 366 16.13 -5.76 -1.67
C ALA A 366 17.51 -5.14 -1.87
N ASN A 367 17.63 -3.81 -1.86
CA ASN A 367 18.90 -3.11 -2.01
C ASN A 367 19.90 -3.44 -0.88
N GLN A 368 19.43 -3.55 0.37
CA GLN A 368 20.28 -3.90 1.52
C GLN A 368 20.86 -5.33 1.41
N VAL A 369 20.13 -6.22 0.73
CA VAL A 369 20.48 -7.64 0.64
C VAL A 369 21.29 -7.93 -0.62
N ASN A 370 20.87 -7.37 -1.75
CA ASN A 370 21.25 -7.81 -3.10
C ASN A 370 21.78 -6.68 -3.99
N GLY A 371 21.86 -5.44 -3.50
CA GLY A 371 22.32 -4.30 -4.28
C GLY A 371 21.43 -3.98 -5.47
N VAL A 372 22.00 -3.32 -6.49
CA VAL A 372 21.25 -2.74 -7.61
C VAL A 372 20.50 -3.76 -8.47
N LYS A 373 21.10 -4.93 -8.75
CA LYS A 373 20.46 -5.97 -9.58
C LYS A 373 19.27 -6.60 -8.84
N GLY A 374 19.41 -6.85 -7.55
CA GLY A 374 18.33 -7.43 -6.75
C GLY A 374 17.20 -6.44 -6.51
N THR A 375 17.53 -5.16 -6.40
CA THR A 375 16.56 -4.06 -6.37
C THR A 375 15.66 -4.11 -7.62
N LEU A 376 16.25 -4.23 -8.81
CA LEU A 376 15.51 -4.32 -10.06
C LEU A 376 14.65 -5.59 -10.12
N ILE A 377 15.22 -6.76 -9.85
CA ILE A 377 14.51 -8.04 -9.99
C ILE A 377 13.39 -8.19 -8.96
N ALA A 378 13.63 -7.83 -7.70
CA ALA A 378 12.63 -7.90 -6.65
C ALA A 378 11.44 -6.96 -6.93
N SER A 379 11.72 -5.75 -7.40
CA SER A 379 10.68 -4.79 -7.77
C SER A 379 9.89 -5.25 -8.99
N PHE A 380 10.56 -5.82 -9.99
CA PHE A 380 9.88 -6.38 -11.15
C PHE A 380 8.95 -7.54 -10.73
N MET A 381 9.42 -8.44 -9.87
CA MET A 381 8.61 -9.54 -9.34
C MET A 381 7.40 -9.02 -8.56
N ASN A 382 7.56 -7.95 -7.78
CA ASN A 382 6.47 -7.30 -7.06
C ASN A 382 5.35 -6.83 -8.02
N GLY A 383 5.71 -6.20 -9.14
CA GLY A 383 4.72 -5.77 -10.13
C GLY A 383 3.95 -6.93 -10.78
N ILE A 384 4.63 -8.06 -11.03
CA ILE A 384 3.97 -9.29 -11.52
C ILE A 384 3.00 -9.81 -10.46
N LEU A 385 3.50 -10.06 -9.25
CA LEU A 385 2.72 -10.66 -8.17
C LEU A 385 1.47 -9.83 -7.86
N LEU A 386 1.61 -8.52 -7.66
CA LEU A 386 0.48 -7.66 -7.32
C LEU A 386 -0.51 -7.44 -8.47
N THR A 387 -0.19 -7.86 -9.69
CA THR A 387 -1.14 -7.90 -10.82
C THR A 387 -1.83 -9.27 -10.92
N VAL A 388 -1.08 -10.35 -10.71
CA VAL A 388 -1.60 -11.73 -10.82
C VAL A 388 -2.46 -12.12 -9.61
N ILE A 389 -2.01 -11.83 -8.39
CA ILE A 389 -2.68 -12.30 -7.16
C ILE A 389 -4.13 -11.80 -7.05
N PRO A 390 -4.44 -10.51 -7.29
CA PRO A 390 -5.82 -10.04 -7.26
C PRO A 390 -6.69 -10.74 -8.31
N THR A 391 -6.13 -10.98 -9.50
CA THR A 391 -6.83 -11.69 -10.58
C THR A 391 -7.07 -13.16 -10.23
N LEU A 392 -6.06 -13.87 -9.72
CA LEU A 392 -6.19 -15.27 -9.30
C LEU A 392 -7.20 -15.42 -8.15
N SER A 393 -7.12 -14.53 -7.17
CA SER A 393 -8.01 -14.56 -6.02
C SER A 393 -9.46 -14.25 -6.36
N LEU A 394 -9.72 -13.40 -7.36
CA LEU A 394 -11.07 -13.19 -7.89
C LEU A 394 -11.69 -14.50 -8.35
N HIS A 395 -10.98 -15.27 -9.18
CA HIS A 395 -11.47 -16.55 -9.69
C HIS A 395 -11.69 -17.56 -8.57
N PHE A 396 -10.82 -17.57 -7.55
CA PHE A 396 -10.98 -18.42 -6.37
C PHE A 396 -12.21 -18.06 -5.55
N LEU A 397 -12.42 -16.77 -5.25
CA LEU A 397 -13.57 -16.31 -4.47
C LEU A 397 -14.89 -16.54 -5.22
N LYS A 398 -14.91 -16.33 -6.54
CA LYS A 398 -16.07 -16.67 -7.38
C LYS A 398 -16.44 -18.15 -7.30
N ALA A 399 -15.47 -19.05 -7.24
CA ALA A 399 -15.73 -20.48 -7.05
C ALA A 399 -16.38 -20.78 -5.69
N LEU A 400 -16.15 -19.94 -4.68
CA LEU A 400 -16.79 -19.99 -3.36
C LEU A 400 -18.08 -19.17 -3.27
N GLN A 401 -18.59 -18.63 -4.39
CA GLN A 401 -19.73 -17.71 -4.42
C GLN A 401 -19.55 -16.44 -3.58
N LEU A 402 -18.29 -16.02 -3.37
CA LEU A 402 -17.93 -14.80 -2.67
C LEU A 402 -17.49 -13.73 -3.69
N GLU A 403 -17.93 -12.49 -3.46
CA GLU A 403 -17.45 -11.34 -4.23
C GLU A 403 -16.22 -10.74 -3.56
N GLY A 404 -15.13 -10.58 -4.32
CA GLY A 404 -13.92 -9.96 -3.80
C GLY A 404 -12.64 -10.44 -4.48
N SER A 405 -11.52 -9.87 -4.04
CA SER A 405 -10.16 -10.28 -4.42
C SER A 405 -9.24 -9.96 -3.26
N PHE A 406 -8.15 -10.70 -3.11
CA PHE A 406 -7.11 -10.42 -2.12
C PHE A 406 -6.06 -9.47 -2.70
N ARG A 407 -5.49 -8.59 -1.86
CA ARG A 407 -4.49 -7.59 -2.29
C ARG A 407 -3.07 -8.16 -2.29
N SER A 408 -2.82 -9.15 -1.43
CA SER A 408 -1.50 -9.69 -1.13
C SER A 408 -1.59 -11.21 -0.95
N LEU A 409 -0.46 -11.90 -1.08
CA LEU A 409 -0.38 -13.32 -0.76
C LEU A 409 -0.71 -13.57 0.72
N ASP A 410 -0.36 -12.66 1.62
CA ASP A 410 -0.64 -12.80 3.04
C ASP A 410 -2.13 -12.95 3.32
N THR A 411 -2.91 -12.03 2.76
CA THR A 411 -4.37 -12.02 2.93
C THR A 411 -5.03 -13.21 2.24
N PHE A 412 -4.49 -13.65 1.09
CA PHE A 412 -4.94 -14.86 0.41
C PHE A 412 -4.61 -16.15 1.17
N PHE A 413 -3.41 -16.26 1.74
CA PHE A 413 -3.01 -17.47 2.45
C PHE A 413 -3.73 -17.59 3.79
N ILE A 414 -3.85 -16.47 4.52
CA ILE A 414 -4.52 -16.48 5.83
C ILE A 414 -6.02 -16.71 5.66
N SER A 415 -6.65 -16.22 4.59
CA SER A 415 -8.05 -16.56 4.30
C SER A 415 -8.25 -18.06 4.08
N GLN A 416 -7.38 -18.71 3.29
CA GLN A 416 -7.44 -20.16 3.09
C GLN A 416 -7.21 -20.95 4.39
N LEU A 417 -6.33 -20.47 5.26
CA LEU A 417 -6.08 -21.10 6.54
C LEU A 417 -7.31 -21.02 7.44
N LEU A 418 -7.95 -19.84 7.52
CA LEU A 418 -9.15 -19.64 8.32
C LEU A 418 -10.33 -20.48 7.80
N ASP A 419 -10.52 -20.52 6.49
CA ASP A 419 -11.54 -21.34 5.84
C ASP A 419 -11.41 -22.83 6.23
N ARG A 420 -10.19 -23.38 6.12
CA ARG A 420 -9.94 -24.80 6.47
C ARG A 420 -10.07 -25.10 7.96
N LEU A 421 -9.71 -24.17 8.83
CA LEU A 421 -9.72 -24.38 10.27
C LEU A 421 -11.13 -24.24 10.86
N PHE A 422 -11.98 -23.40 10.27
CA PHE A 422 -13.25 -23.01 10.87
C PHE A 422 -14.48 -23.36 10.04
N ILE A 423 -14.30 -23.96 8.85
CA ILE A 423 -15.32 -24.48 7.93
C ILE A 423 -16.48 -23.49 7.77
N PHE A 424 -16.41 -22.68 6.71
CA PHE A 424 -17.60 -22.01 6.17
C PHE A 424 -18.50 -23.02 5.45
#